data_AF-A0A7W5M1D2-F1
#
_entry.id   AF-A0A7W5M1D2-F1
#
_cell.length_a   1.000
_cell.length_b   1.000
_cell.length_c   1.000
_cell.angle_alpha   90.00
_cell.angle_beta   90.00
_cell.angle_gamma   90.00
#
_symmetry.space_group_name_H-M   'P 1'
#
loop_
_entity.id
_entity.type
_entity.pdbx_description
1 polymer ?
#
loop_
_entity_poly.entity_id
_entity_poly.type
_entity_poly.pdbx_seq_one_letter_code
_entity_poly.pdbx_strand_id
1 'polypeptide(L)' 'MATIIALCAEGARRFGDDPRAIASFVENEIARLSEREQRQLKEQLTLLTDVGGSQKPIM' A
#
# COMPACT_ATOMS: atom_id res chain seq x y z
N MET A 1 2.39 -0.33 8.70
CA MET A 1 3.61 -0.06 7.89
C MET A 1 4.34 -1.33 7.46
N ALA A 2 4.86 -2.16 8.39
CA ALA A 2 5.57 -3.40 8.04
C ALA A 2 4.74 -4.38 7.19
N THR A 3 3.42 -4.41 7.40
CA THR A 3 2.51 -5.35 6.74
C THR A 3 2.37 -5.12 5.23
N ILE A 4 2.08 -3.89 4.76
CA ILE A 4 1.97 -3.62 3.30
C ILE A 4 3.30 -3.85 2.59
N ILE A 5 4.40 -3.36 3.16
CA ILE A 5 5.72 -3.49 2.52
C ILE A 5 6.10 -4.96 2.42
N ALA A 6 5.86 -5.75 3.47
CA ALA A 6 6.07 -7.19 3.46
C ALA A 6 5.18 -7.90 2.42
N LEU A 7 3.90 -7.53 2.33
CA LEU A 7 2.97 -8.08 1.33
C LEU A 7 3.41 -7.76 -0.10
N CYS A 8 3.85 -6.53 -0.38
CA CYS A 8 4.37 -6.15 -1.69
C CYS A 8 5.67 -6.91 -2.03
N ALA A 9 6.59 -7.04 -1.06
CA ALA A 9 7.83 -7.79 -1.24
C ALA A 9 7.58 -9.29 -1.47
N GLU A 10 6.61 -9.87 -0.74
CA GLU A 10 6.18 -11.25 -0.96
C GLU A 10 5.52 -11.41 -2.33
N GLY A 11 4.66 -10.48 -2.73
CA GLY A 11 4.05 -10.44 -4.04
C GLY A 11 5.11 -10.43 -5.15
N ALA A 12 6.09 -9.53 -5.07
CA ALA A 12 7.19 -9.48 -6.04
C ALA A 12 8.00 -10.79 -6.08
N ARG A 13 8.26 -11.41 -4.91
CA ARG A 13 8.95 -12.71 -4.86
C ARG A 13 8.14 -13.83 -5.50
N ARG A 14 6.81 -13.81 -5.38
CA ARG A 14 5.91 -14.87 -5.87
C ARG A 14 5.52 -14.71 -7.34
N PHE A 15 5.34 -13.47 -7.79
CA PHE A 15 4.78 -13.15 -9.11
C PHE A 15 5.78 -12.44 -10.03
N GLY A 16 7.02 -12.20 -9.57
CA GLY A 16 8.05 -11.50 -10.35
C GLY A 16 7.63 -10.06 -10.62
N ASP A 17 7.69 -9.66 -11.89
CA ASP A 17 7.34 -8.31 -12.35
C ASP A 17 5.92 -8.22 -12.93
N ASP A 18 4.99 -9.11 -12.55
CA ASP A 18 3.58 -8.97 -12.93
C ASP A 18 2.83 -8.04 -11.96
N PRO A 19 2.61 -6.76 -12.31
CA PRO A 19 1.96 -5.80 -11.42
C PRO A 19 0.51 -6.17 -11.12
N ARG A 20 -0.20 -6.86 -12.03
CA ARG A 20 -1.60 -7.23 -11.82
C ARG A 20 -1.71 -8.36 -10.82
N ALA A 21 -0.85 -9.36 -10.92
CA ALA A 21 -0.81 -10.46 -9.97
C ALA A 21 -0.42 -9.99 -8.55
N ILE A 22 0.56 -9.08 -8.45
CA ILE A 22 0.96 -8.47 -7.18
C ILE A 22 -0.20 -7.67 -6.57
N ALA A 23 -0.84 -6.79 -7.35
CA ALA A 23 -1.95 -5.98 -6.88
C ALA A 23 -3.10 -6.85 -6.37
N SER A 24 -3.51 -7.86 -7.15
CA SER A 24 -4.59 -8.77 -6.75
C SER A 24 -4.25 -9.55 -5.46
N PHE A 25 -3.01 -9.97 -5.28
CA PHE A 25 -2.57 -10.59 -4.04
C PHE A 25 -2.67 -9.65 -2.85
N VAL A 26 -2.09 -8.44 -2.97
CA VAL A 26 -2.09 -7.45 -1.89
C VAL A 26 -3.52 -7.04 -1.52
N GLU A 27 -4.39 -6.80 -2.50
CA GLU A 27 -5.80 -6.47 -2.30
C GLU A 27 -6.55 -7.58 -1.55
N ASN A 28 -6.32 -8.84 -1.90
CA ASN A 28 -6.93 -9.98 -1.22
C ASN A 28 -6.49 -10.10 0.24
N GLU A 29 -5.21 -9.86 0.54
CA GLU A 29 -4.72 -9.89 1.92
C GLU A 29 -5.25 -8.70 2.73
N ILE A 30 -5.37 -7.51 2.11
CA ILE A 30 -6.00 -6.35 2.76
C ILE A 30 -7.49 -6.62 3.04
N ALA A 31 -8.22 -7.26 2.13
CA ALA A 31 -9.63 -7.58 2.31
C ALA A 31 -9.91 -8.53 3.48
N ARG A 32 -8.90 -9.31 3.91
CA ARG A 32 -8.98 -10.21 5.07
C ARG A 32 -8.75 -9.51 6.41
N LEU A 33 -8.24 -8.29 6.40
CA LEU A 33 -8.05 -7.50 7.61
C LEU A 33 -9.41 -7.09 8.19
N SER A 34 -9.47 -6.95 9.51
CA SER A 34 -10.65 -6.38 10.18
C SER A 34 -10.87 -4.93 9.76
N GLU A 35 -12.10 -4.42 9.90
CA GLU A 35 -12.42 -3.02 9.57
C GLU A 35 -11.54 -2.01 10.32
N ARG A 36 -11.17 -2.32 11.57
CA ARG A 36 -10.27 -1.50 12.38
C ARG A 36 -8.87 -1.44 11.76
N GLU A 37 -8.34 -2.58 11.35
CA GLU A 37 -7.02 -2.68 10.71
C GLU A 37 -7.02 -2.00 9.34
N GLN A 38 -8.08 -2.17 8.54
CA GLN A 38 -8.24 -1.46 7.27
C GLN A 38 -8.29 0.06 7.47
N ARG A 39 -9.00 0.54 8.50
CA ARG A 39 -9.05 1.97 8.83
C ARG A 39 -7.68 2.51 9.22
N GLN A 40 -6.97 1.82 10.11
CA GLN A 40 -5.60 2.18 10.50
C GLN A 40 -4.65 2.18 9.31
N LEU A 41 -4.80 1.21 8.41
CA LEU A 41 -4.00 1.12 7.19
C LEU A 41 -4.25 2.32 6.27
N LYS A 42 -5.52 2.69 6.07
CA LYS A 42 -5.92 3.86 5.29
C LYS A 42 -5.34 5.15 5.88
N GLU A 43 -5.45 5.35 7.19
CA GLU A 43 -4.88 6.51 7.88
C GLU A 43 -3.35 6.59 7.68
N GLN A 44 -2.64 5.46 7.83
CA GLN A 44 -1.20 5.39 7.60
C GLN A 44 -0.81 5.73 6.16
N LEU A 45 -1.56 5.26 5.17
CA LEU A 45 -1.31 5.55 3.76
C LEU A 45 -1.61 7.02 3.42
N THR A 46 -2.70 7.59 3.94
CA THR A 46 -3.07 8.99 3.73
C THR A 46 -1.99 9.94 4.24
N LEU A 47 -1.39 9.65 5.41
CA LEU A 47 -0.30 10.43 5.97
C LEU A 47 0.96 10.43 5.09
N LEU A 48 1.20 9.37 4.31
CA LEU A 48 2.35 9.30 3.40
C LEU A 48 2.10 10.06 2.10
N THR A 49 0.85 10.07 1.61
CA THR A 49 0.48 10.81 0.40
C THR A 49 0.47 12.33 0.61
N ASP A 50 0.17 12.79 1.83
CA ASP A 50 0.13 14.23 2.15
C ASP A 50 1.55 14.86 2.25
N VAL A 51 2.57 14.05 2.54
CA VAL A 51 3.98 14.50 2.55
C VAL A 51 4.53 14.72 1.13
N GLY A 52 3.83 14.25 0.09
CA GLY A 52 4.20 14.47 -1.32
C GLY A 52 3.62 15.75 -1.95
N GLY A 53 2.83 16.53 -1.21
CA GLY A 53 1.98 17.59 -1.76
C GLY A 53 2.39 19.02 -1.40
N SER A 54 3.64 19.44 -1.63
CA SER A 54 3.95 20.87 -1.65
C SER A 54 5.23 21.22 -2.41
N GLN A 55 5.25 20.93 -3.72
CA GLN A 55 6.05 21.77 -4.62
C GLN A 55 5.24 23.04 -4.89
N LYS A 56 5.58 24.13 -4.19
CA LYS A 56 5.13 25.48 -4.56
C LYS A 56 5.52 25.73 -6.01
N PRO A 57 4.63 26.24 -6.88
CA PRO A 57 5.08 26.85 -8.11
C PRO A 57 5.94 28.05 -7.72
N ILE A 58 7.20 28.03 -8.15
CA ILE A 58 8.09 29.19 -8.07
C ILE A 58 7.49 30.20 -9.05
N MET A 59 7.04 31.35 -8.52
CA MET A 59 6.64 32.51 -9.32
C MET A 59 7.81 33.07 -10.13
#